data_AF-A0A934J3C6-F1
#
_entry.id   AF-A0A934J3C6-F1
#
_cell.length_a   1.000
_cell.length_b   1.000
_cell.length_c   1.000
_cell.angle_alpha   90.00
_cell.angle_beta   90.00
_cell.angle_gamma   90.00
#
_symmetry.space_group_name_H-M   'P 1'
#
loop_
_entity.id
_entity.type
_entity.pdbx_description
1 polymer ?
#
loop_
_entity_poly.entity_id
_entity_poly.type
_entity_poly.pdbx_seq_one_letter_code
_entity_poly.pdbx_strand_id
1 'polypeptide(L)'
;MRRPLTFVLVADTVANFLVFAPVNILTRGGPQGSTDLIMNQIYTNAFVNGDPGSAGAATVVLVALVLAIVLVQFRLMGERSER
;
A
#
# COMPACT_ATOMS: atom_id res chain seq x y z
N MET A 1 17.65 -10.85 13.35
CA MET A 1 17.58 -9.37 13.52
C MET A 1 16.51 -9.08 14.56
N ARG A 2 16.72 -8.12 15.46
CA ARG A 2 15.90 -7.89 16.67
C ARG A 2 14.41 -7.86 16.31
N ARG A 3 13.57 -8.69 16.94
CA ARG A 3 12.10 -8.83 16.72
C ARG A 3 11.36 -7.49 16.45
N PRO A 4 11.71 -6.35 17.11
CA PRO A 4 11.10 -5.06 16.81
C PRO A 4 11.34 -4.53 15.39
N LEU A 5 12.51 -4.78 14.79
CA LEU A 5 12.86 -4.27 13.46
C LEU A 5 12.01 -4.93 12.35
N THR A 6 11.73 -6.23 12.48
CA THR A 6 10.84 -6.94 11.55
C THR A 6 9.42 -6.38 11.61
N PHE A 7 8.92 -6.14 12.82
CA PHE A 7 7.61 -5.54 13.02
C PHE A 7 7.52 -4.14 12.41
N VAL A 8 8.50 -3.27 12.70
CA VAL A 8 8.54 -1.91 12.16
C VAL A 8 8.63 -1.92 10.64
N LEU A 9 9.45 -2.79 10.04
CA LEU A 9 9.59 -2.86 8.59
C LEU A 9 8.28 -3.27 7.91
N VAL A 10 7.62 -4.31 8.43
CA VAL A 10 6.34 -4.77 7.87
C VAL A 10 5.27 -3.70 8.02
N ALA A 11 5.17 -3.08 9.20
CA ALA A 11 4.21 -2.02 9.46
C ALA A 11 4.44 -0.80 8.53
N ASP A 12 5.69 -0.37 8.37
CA ASP A 12 6.06 0.74 7.49
C ASP A 12 5.79 0.41 6.02
N THR A 13 6.05 -0.83 5.60
CA THR A 13 5.73 -1.30 4.25
C THR A 13 4.23 -1.17 3.98
N VAL A 14 3.39 -1.69 4.88
CA VAL A 14 1.93 -1.61 4.76
C VAL A 14 1.47 -0.14 4.76
N ALA A 15 2.04 0.69 5.64
CA ALA A 15 1.71 2.10 5.71
C ALA A 15 1.98 2.81 4.37
N ASN A 16 3.13 2.57 3.75
CA ASN A 16 3.49 3.15 2.46
C ASN A 16 2.53 2.77 1.33
N PHE A 17 2.00 1.54 1.31
CA PHE A 17 0.99 1.14 0.32
C PHE A 17 -0.36 1.84 0.50
N LEU A 18 -0.66 2.31 1.72
CA LEU A 18 -1.89 3.04 2.05
C LEU A 18 -1.72 4.56 2.02
N VAL A 19 -0.52 5.06 1.71
CA VAL A 19 -0.27 6.50 1.57
C VAL A 19 -1.04 7.04 0.36
N PHE A 20 -1.87 8.05 0.59
CA PHE A 20 -2.58 8.76 -0.47
C PHE A 20 -2.67 10.27 -0.22
N ALA A 21 -2.88 10.69 1.03
CA ALA A 21 -3.07 12.10 1.37
C ALA A 21 -1.97 13.04 0.86
N PRO A 22 -0.66 12.80 1.09
CA PRO A 22 0.38 13.70 0.61
C PRO A 22 0.44 13.75 -0.92
N VAL A 23 0.20 12.63 -1.61
CA VAL A 23 0.13 12.59 -3.08
C VAL A 23 -1.05 13.43 -3.57
N ASN A 24 -2.25 13.23 -3.01
CA ASN A 24 -3.43 13.98 -3.39
C ASN A 24 -3.29 15.49 -3.12
N ILE A 25 -2.69 15.88 -2.00
CA ILE A 25 -2.56 17.28 -1.59
C ILE A 25 -1.49 18.01 -2.41
N LEU A 26 -0.31 17.39 -2.60
CA LEU A 26 0.85 18.07 -3.16
C LEU A 26 0.90 17.98 -4.68
N THR A 27 0.58 16.82 -5.25
CA THR A 27 0.78 16.56 -6.68
C THR A 27 -0.49 16.17 -7.43
N ARG A 28 -1.53 15.72 -6.72
CA ARG A 28 -2.73 15.09 -7.30
C ARG A 28 -2.37 13.96 -8.28
N GLY A 29 -1.25 13.27 -8.02
CA GLY A 29 -0.71 12.21 -8.89
C GLY A 29 0.06 12.70 -10.14
N GLY A 30 0.26 14.02 -10.31
CA GLY A 30 0.88 14.59 -11.51
C GLY A 30 2.43 14.59 -11.53
N PRO A 31 3.03 15.03 -12.66
CA PRO A 31 2.41 15.23 -13.98
C PRO A 31 2.19 13.88 -14.70
N GLN A 32 1.07 13.74 -15.42
CA GLN A 32 0.67 12.52 -16.17
C GLN A 32 0.68 11.22 -15.36
N GLY A 33 0.30 11.23 -14.08
CA GLY A 33 0.30 10.02 -13.25
C GLY A 33 1.67 9.63 -12.70
N SER A 34 2.73 10.42 -12.94
CA SER A 34 4.11 10.05 -12.56
C SER A 34 4.34 9.90 -11.05
N THR A 35 3.50 10.51 -10.22
CA THR A 35 3.59 10.41 -8.75
C THR A 35 2.37 9.72 -8.15
N ASP A 36 1.53 9.14 -9.01
CA ASP A 36 0.26 8.57 -8.58
C ASP A 36 0.45 7.20 -7.94
N LEU A 37 -0.32 6.95 -6.89
CA LEU A 37 -0.29 5.71 -6.12
C LEU A 37 -1.64 5.00 -6.28
N ILE A 38 -1.63 3.66 -6.16
CA ILE A 38 -2.84 2.83 -6.27
C ILE A 38 -3.92 3.32 -5.29
N MET A 39 -3.54 3.66 -4.05
CA MET A 39 -4.48 4.18 -3.06
C MET A 39 -5.05 5.55 -3.44
N ASN A 40 -4.26 6.42 -4.08
CA ASN A 40 -4.75 7.71 -4.58
C ASN A 40 -5.76 7.52 -5.72
N GLN A 41 -5.52 6.59 -6.65
CA GLN A 41 -6.49 6.23 -7.70
C GLN A 41 -7.79 5.67 -7.14
N ILE A 42 -7.71 4.79 -6.13
CA ILE A 42 -8.90 4.28 -5.43
C ILE A 42 -9.71 5.43 -4.83
N TYR A 43 -9.03 6.37 -4.16
CA TYR A 43 -9.68 7.55 -3.59
C TYR A 43 -10.35 8.41 -4.67
N THR A 44 -9.64 8.72 -5.75
CA THR A 44 -10.18 9.49 -6.88
C THR A 44 -11.38 8.78 -7.49
N ASN A 45 -11.32 7.46 -7.71
CA ASN A 45 -12.45 6.71 -8.29
C ASN A 45 -13.67 6.70 -7.36
N ALA A 46 -13.46 6.48 -6.06
CA ALA A 46 -14.55 6.42 -5.08
C ALA A 46 -15.26 7.76 -4.86
N PHE A 47 -14.50 8.86 -4.77
CA PHE A 47 -15.02 10.14 -4.30
C PHE A 47 -15.06 11.25 -5.35
N VAL A 48 -14.20 11.19 -6.37
CA VAL A 48 -14.14 12.22 -7.42
C VAL A 48 -14.89 11.78 -8.66
N ASN A 49 -14.64 10.55 -9.14
CA ASN A 49 -15.31 10.00 -10.32
C ASN A 49 -16.70 9.42 -10.01
N GLY A 50 -17.03 9.24 -8.72
CA GLY A 50 -18.33 8.74 -8.28
C GLY A 50 -18.57 7.27 -8.61
N ASP A 51 -17.50 6.47 -8.79
CA ASP A 51 -17.58 5.04 -9.06
C ASP A 51 -16.97 4.23 -7.89
N PRO A 52 -17.75 4.05 -6.81
CA PRO A 52 -17.31 3.25 -5.67
C PRO A 52 -17.22 1.75 -6.01
N GLY A 53 -17.86 1.28 -7.08
CA GLY A 53 -17.82 -0.12 -7.51
C GLY A 53 -16.44 -0.50 -8.03
N SER A 54 -15.90 0.28 -8.97
CA SER A 54 -14.53 0.06 -9.47
C SER A 54 -13.49 0.34 -8.39
N ALA A 55 -13.69 1.35 -7.55
CA ALA A 55 -12.81 1.62 -6.41
C ALA A 55 -12.78 0.47 -5.40
N GLY A 56 -13.94 -0.16 -5.14
CA GLY A 56 -14.06 -1.34 -4.28
C GLY A 56 -13.30 -2.53 -4.84
N ALA A 57 -13.44 -2.81 -6.14
CA ALA A 57 -12.68 -3.87 -6.81
C ALA A 57 -11.16 -3.63 -6.73
N ALA A 58 -10.71 -2.40 -7.01
CA ALA A 58 -9.30 -2.02 -6.90
C ALA A 58 -8.78 -2.13 -5.45
N THR A 59 -9.61 -1.81 -4.46
CA THR A 59 -9.26 -1.98 -3.03
C THR A 59 -9.01 -3.44 -2.68
N VAL A 60 -9.87 -4.37 -3.14
CA VAL A 60 -9.68 -5.80 -2.89
C VAL A 60 -8.36 -6.29 -3.50
N VAL A 61 -8.03 -5.86 -4.71
CA VAL A 61 -6.76 -6.18 -5.37
C VAL A 61 -5.57 -5.62 -4.58
N LEU A 62 -5.65 -4.37 -4.12
CA LEU A 62 -4.60 -3.76 -3.31
C LEU A 62 -4.38 -4.53 -2.01
N VAL A 63 -5.45 -4.91 -1.30
CA VAL A 63 -5.36 -5.70 -0.06
C VAL A 63 -4.73 -7.06 -0.33
N ALA A 64 -5.11 -7.76 -1.40
CA ALA A 64 -4.52 -9.03 -1.77
C ALA A 64 -3.01 -8.90 -2.06
N LEU A 65 -2.60 -7.83 -2.76
CA LEU A 65 -1.20 -7.55 -3.06
C LEU A 65 -0.40 -7.25 -1.79
N VAL A 66 -0.92 -6.41 -0.89
CA VAL A 66 -0.27 -6.08 0.38
C VAL A 66 -0.14 -7.34 1.24
N LEU A 67 -1.18 -8.18 1.33
CA LEU A 67 -1.13 -9.46 2.05
C LEU A 67 -0.05 -10.38 1.49
N ALA A 68 0.07 -10.49 0.17
CA ALA A 68 1.11 -11.29 -0.47
C ALA A 68 2.51 -10.79 -0.10
N ILE A 69 2.72 -9.47 -0.14
CA ILE A 69 4.00 -8.85 0.25
C ILE A 69 4.32 -9.11 1.72
N VAL A 70 3.33 -8.94 2.60
CA VAL A 70 3.48 -9.19 4.05
C VAL A 70 3.85 -10.64 4.31
N LEU A 71 3.19 -11.61 3.66
CA LEU A 71 3.52 -13.03 3.78
C LEU A 71 4.95 -13.33 3.32
N VAL A 72 5.38 -12.74 2.21
CA VAL A 72 6.75 -12.89 1.69
C VAL A 72 7.76 -12.26 2.65
N GLN A 73 7.50 -11.06 3.18
CA GLN A 73 8.35 -10.40 4.16
C GLN A 73 8.49 -11.25 5.43
N PHE A 74 7.40 -11.78 5.97
CA PHE A 74 7.43 -12.66 7.14
C PHE A 74 8.21 -13.95 6.87
N ARG A 75 8.08 -14.55 5.68
CA ARG A 75 8.83 -15.76 5.32
C ARG A 75 10.33 -15.50 5.22
N LEU A 76 10.75 -14.43 4.52
CA LEU A 76 12.15 -14.06 4.36
C LEU A 76 12.81 -13.62 5.68
N MET A 77 12.06 -12.96 6.56
CA MET A 77 12.58 -12.45 7.83
C MET A 77 12.45 -13.45 8.99
N GLY A 78 11.55 -14.43 8.88
CA GLY A 78 11.36 -15.52 9.83
C GLY A 78 12.51 -16.53 9.86
N GLU A 79 13.21 -16.72 8.74
CA GLU A 79 14.33 -17.67 8.62
C GLU A 79 15.61 -17.26 9.40
N ARG A 80 15.64 -16.04 9.95
CA ARG A 80 16.79 -15.54 10.75
C ARG A 80 16.55 -15.52 12.26
N SER A 81 15.48 -16.17 12.72
CA SER A 81 15.18 -16.33 14.15
C SER A 81 15.57 -17.72 14.71
N GLU A 82 16.08 -18.63 13.88
CA GLU A 82 16.46 -20.00 14.29
C GLU A 82 17.90 -20.40 13.91
N ARG A 83 18.81 -19.43 13.73
CA ARG A 83 20.26 -19.68 13.71
C ARG A 83 20.98 -18.70 14.61
#